data_AF-A0A7V5PZB0-F1
#
_entry.id   AF-A0A7V5PZB0-F1
#
_cell.length_a   1.000
_cell.length_b   1.000
_cell.length_c   1.000
_cell.angle_alpha   90.00
_cell.angle_beta   90.00
_cell.angle_gamma   90.00
#
_symmetry.space_group_name_H-M   'P 1'
#
loop_
_entity.id
_entity.type
_entity.pdbx_description
1 polymer ?
#
loop_
_entity_poly.entity_id
_entity_poly.type
_entity_poly.pdbx_seq_one_letter_code
_entity_poly.pdbx_strand_id
1 'polypeptide(L)'
;MVIVLLWLTASVAQAGTFTVNNFADFQNALQSIALDPANDHTININANITMTGNVAPIAVNAGRSVIINGNGYRIDGGNAYRPFFAHQGNITIRDLTIENARAQGGAGGIGRSGGGGGLGAGAGLFVDQFANVTLENVQFSN
;
A
#
# COMPACT_ATOMS: atom_id res chain seq x y z
N MET A 1 36.20 -6.85 -28.73
CA MET A 1 35.11 -7.15 -27.78
C MET A 1 35.10 -6.04 -26.76
N VAL A 2 34.13 -5.12 -26.85
CA VAL A 2 34.06 -3.94 -25.99
C VAL A 2 33.23 -4.32 -24.77
N ILE A 3 33.86 -4.31 -23.59
CA ILE A 3 33.18 -4.42 -22.30
C ILE A 3 32.47 -3.09 -22.06
N VAL A 4 31.14 -3.12 -22.05
CA VAL A 4 30.32 -2.01 -21.55
C VAL A 4 30.29 -2.15 -20.04
N LEU A 5 31.05 -1.30 -19.36
CA LEU A 5 31.01 -1.15 -17.91
C LEU A 5 29.76 -0.35 -17.57
N LEU A 6 28.67 -1.05 -17.27
CA LEU A 6 27.42 -0.47 -16.79
C LEU A 6 27.66 0.07 -15.38
N TRP A 7 27.81 1.40 -15.25
CA TRP A 7 27.88 2.06 -13.96
C TRP A 7 26.51 1.96 -13.29
N LEU A 8 26.34 0.96 -12.43
CA LEU A 8 25.24 0.95 -11.47
C LEU A 8 25.58 2.04 -10.44
N THR A 9 25.03 3.24 -10.59
CA THR A 9 25.05 4.21 -9.49
C THR A 9 24.25 3.57 -8.37
N ALA A 10 24.94 3.05 -7.35
CA ALA A 10 24.31 2.77 -6.07
C ALA A 10 23.71 4.10 -5.60
N SER A 11 22.39 4.23 -5.68
CA SER A 11 21.68 5.30 -5.01
C SER A 11 21.98 5.15 -3.53
N VAL A 12 22.69 6.14 -2.97
CA VAL A 12 22.73 6.30 -1.52
C VAL A 12 21.28 6.37 -1.04
N ALA A 13 20.95 5.52 -0.07
CA ALA A 13 19.67 5.46 0.61
C ALA A 13 19.25 6.86 1.10
N GLN A 14 18.35 7.50 0.36
CA GLN A 14 17.65 8.72 0.79
C GLN A 14 16.25 8.29 1.20
N ALA A 15 15.76 8.82 2.32
CA ALA A 15 14.36 8.65 2.70
C ALA A 15 13.45 9.03 1.50
N GLY A 16 12.69 8.07 0.98
CA GLY A 16 11.90 8.27 -0.23
C GLY A 16 10.68 9.11 0.09
N THR A 17 10.61 10.33 -0.44
CA THR A 17 9.38 11.14 -0.40
C THR A 17 8.67 11.04 -1.74
N PHE A 18 7.46 10.48 -1.74
CA PHE A 18 6.63 10.30 -2.91
C PHE A 18 5.49 11.32 -2.90
N THR A 19 5.29 12.03 -4.02
CA THR A 19 4.11 12.85 -4.24
C THR A 19 3.15 12.08 -5.13
N VAL A 20 1.91 11.92 -4.67
CA VAL A 20 0.89 11.09 -5.33
C VAL A 20 -0.26 11.97 -5.81
N ASN A 21 -0.36 12.16 -7.13
CA ASN A 21 -1.42 12.96 -7.77
C ASN A 21 -2.47 12.10 -8.48
N ASN A 22 -2.19 10.82 -8.71
CA ASN A 22 -3.08 9.89 -9.39
C ASN A 22 -2.78 8.44 -8.95
N PHE A 23 -3.57 7.48 -9.45
CA PHE A 23 -3.40 6.07 -9.07
C PHE A 23 -2.06 5.46 -9.52
N ALA A 24 -1.52 5.86 -10.68
CA ALA A 24 -0.22 5.37 -11.13
C ALA A 24 0.91 5.82 -10.19
N ASP A 25 0.87 7.08 -9.71
CA ASP A 25 1.82 7.56 -8.71
C ASP A 25 1.72 6.76 -7.41
N PHE A 26 0.50 6.46 -6.96
CA PHE A 26 0.26 5.65 -5.75
C PHE A 26 0.83 4.24 -5.89
N GLN A 27 0.56 3.60 -7.04
CA GLN A 27 1.08 2.27 -7.34
C GLN A 27 2.61 2.26 -7.41
N ASN A 28 3.21 3.24 -8.07
CA ASN A 28 4.66 3.37 -8.17
C ASN A 28 5.32 3.60 -6.81
N ALA A 29 4.73 4.47 -5.96
CA ALA A 29 5.23 4.73 -4.62
C ALA A 29 5.30 3.45 -3.77
N LEU A 30 4.22 2.65 -3.76
CA LEU A 30 4.19 1.39 -3.03
C LEU A 30 5.15 0.34 -3.60
N GLN A 31 5.33 0.28 -4.92
CA GLN A 31 6.33 -0.57 -5.55
C GLN A 31 7.76 -0.15 -5.17
N SER A 32 8.07 1.15 -5.19
CA SER A 32 9.38 1.66 -4.78
C SER A 32 9.70 1.35 -3.32
N ILE A 33 8.73 1.50 -2.42
CA ILE A 33 8.89 1.14 -1.00
C ILE A 33 9.21 -0.36 -0.84
N ALA A 34 8.49 -1.22 -1.55
CA ALA A 34 8.72 -2.67 -1.49
C ALA A 34 10.11 -3.08 -2.02
N LEU A 35 10.68 -2.30 -2.94
CA LEU A 35 12.03 -2.50 -3.47
C LEU A 35 13.14 -1.86 -2.59
N ASP A 36 12.76 -0.98 -1.67
CA ASP A 36 13.68 -0.31 -0.74
C ASP A 36 13.24 -0.45 0.74
N PRO A 37 13.13 -1.68 1.25
CA PRO A 37 12.61 -1.92 2.61
C PRO A 37 13.58 -1.50 3.72
N ALA A 38 14.83 -1.16 3.39
CA ALA A 38 15.85 -0.78 4.36
C ALA A 38 15.73 0.67 4.86
N ASN A 39 14.87 1.48 4.23
CA ASN A 39 14.76 2.91 4.49
C ASN A 39 13.38 3.33 4.99
N ASP A 40 13.35 4.52 5.60
CA ASP A 40 12.12 5.20 5.97
C ASP A 40 11.54 5.95 4.76
N HIS A 41 10.21 5.95 4.62
CA HIS A 41 9.53 6.54 3.47
C HIS A 41 8.37 7.44 3.88
N THR A 42 8.06 8.41 3.04
CA THR A 42 6.88 9.28 3.18
C THR A 42 6.11 9.33 1.86
N ILE A 43 4.80 9.13 1.92
CA ILE A 43 3.87 9.32 0.82
C ILE A 43 3.01 10.55 1.13
N ASN A 44 2.96 11.52 0.23
CA ASN A 44 2.07 12.67 0.29
C ASN A 44 0.99 12.53 -0.78
N ILE A 45 -0.26 12.31 -0.35
CA ILE A 45 -1.42 12.34 -1.23
C ILE A 45 -1.73 13.81 -1.54
N ASN A 46 -1.81 14.14 -2.83
CA ASN A 46 -2.01 15.52 -3.30
C ASN A 46 -3.27 15.69 -4.17
N ALA A 47 -4.04 14.61 -4.34
CA ALA A 47 -5.31 14.61 -5.04
C ALA A 47 -6.17 13.45 -4.55
N ASN A 48 -7.47 13.51 -4.85
CA ASN A 48 -8.34 12.35 -4.69
C ASN A 48 -7.94 11.27 -5.70
N ILE A 49 -7.82 10.03 -5.23
CA ILE A 49 -7.37 8.89 -6.02
C ILE A 49 -8.51 7.88 -6.14
N THR A 50 -8.80 7.42 -7.36
CA THR A 50 -9.66 6.25 -7.59
C THR A 50 -8.81 5.09 -8.07
N MET A 51 -8.89 3.95 -7.38
CA MET A 51 -8.13 2.76 -7.71
C MET A 51 -8.65 2.10 -8.98
N THR A 52 -7.74 1.74 -9.87
CA THR A 52 -8.04 0.99 -11.11
C THR A 52 -7.29 -0.35 -11.17
N GLY A 53 -6.70 -0.78 -10.06
CA GLY A 53 -5.90 -1.99 -9.97
C GLY A 53 -5.41 -2.26 -8.55
N ASN A 54 -4.81 -3.43 -8.36
CA ASN A 54 -4.16 -3.78 -7.10
C ASN A 54 -2.84 -3.03 -6.93
N VAL A 55 -2.44 -2.83 -5.68
CA VAL A 55 -1.17 -2.22 -5.29
C VAL A 55 -0.32 -3.20 -4.48
N ALA A 56 0.98 -2.92 -4.40
CA ALA A 56 1.89 -3.70 -3.57
C ALA A 56 1.56 -3.54 -2.08
N PRO A 57 1.84 -4.55 -1.23
CA PRO A 57 1.77 -4.37 0.21
C PRO A 57 2.82 -3.36 0.69
N ILE A 58 2.52 -2.70 1.80
CA ILE A 58 3.49 -1.86 2.51
C ILE A 58 4.33 -2.78 3.39
N ALA A 59 5.60 -2.91 3.05
CA ALA A 59 6.56 -3.71 3.80
C ALA A 59 7.92 -2.99 3.85
N VAL A 60 8.34 -2.63 5.07
CA VAL A 60 9.69 -2.16 5.37
C VAL A 60 10.29 -2.99 6.50
N ASN A 61 11.61 -2.99 6.63
CA ASN A 61 12.33 -3.76 7.65
C ASN A 61 11.88 -3.37 9.07
N ALA A 62 12.08 -4.28 10.03
CA ALA A 62 11.75 -4.01 11.43
C ALA A 62 12.46 -2.73 11.93
N GLY A 63 11.71 -1.86 12.60
CA GLY A 63 12.21 -0.56 13.07
C GLY A 63 12.31 0.53 11.99
N ARG A 64 11.95 0.25 10.73
CA ARG A 64 11.72 1.26 9.69
C ARG A 64 10.26 1.69 9.66
N SER A 65 10.00 2.80 8.97
CA SER A 65 8.72 3.48 8.97
C SER A 65 8.27 3.93 7.59
N VAL A 66 6.95 3.88 7.38
CA VAL A 66 6.26 4.52 6.26
C VAL A 66 5.22 5.47 6.81
N ILE A 67 5.30 6.73 6.41
CA ILE A 67 4.33 7.77 6.75
C ILE A 67 3.48 8.07 5.52
N ILE A 68 2.16 8.01 5.63
CA ILE A 68 1.21 8.35 4.58
C ILE A 68 0.42 9.56 5.04
N ASN A 69 0.71 10.71 4.43
CA ASN A 69 0.00 11.97 4.62
C ASN A 69 -1.14 12.06 3.61
N GLY A 70 -2.37 11.90 4.08
CA GLY A 70 -3.56 12.03 3.26
C GLY A 70 -3.90 13.46 2.89
N ASN A 71 -3.44 14.45 3.67
CA ASN A 71 -3.65 15.89 3.43
C ASN A 71 -5.14 16.28 3.23
N GLY A 72 -6.07 15.52 3.80
CA GLY A 72 -7.52 15.71 3.65
C GLY A 72 -8.13 15.14 2.37
N TYR A 73 -7.35 14.46 1.52
CA TYR A 73 -7.84 13.79 0.33
C TYR A 73 -8.43 12.41 0.62
N ARG A 74 -8.94 11.76 -0.42
CA ARG A 74 -9.46 10.39 -0.34
C ARG A 74 -8.79 9.42 -1.29
N ILE A 75 -8.82 8.14 -0.90
CA ILE A 75 -8.58 7.00 -1.79
C ILE A 75 -9.87 6.20 -1.88
N ASP A 76 -10.44 6.18 -3.08
CA ASP A 76 -11.62 5.41 -3.46
C ASP A 76 -11.17 4.06 -4.03
N GLY A 77 -11.53 2.97 -3.36
CA GLY A 77 -11.21 1.60 -3.77
C GLY A 77 -12.03 1.07 -4.95
N GLY A 78 -12.94 1.87 -5.50
CA GLY A 78 -13.70 1.54 -6.71
C GLY A 78 -14.62 0.32 -6.54
N ASN A 79 -15.03 0.01 -5.30
CA ASN A 79 -15.77 -1.19 -4.92
C ASN A 79 -15.08 -2.51 -5.28
N ALA A 80 -13.77 -2.49 -5.59
CA ALA A 80 -13.07 -3.64 -6.14
C ALA A 80 -11.68 -3.88 -5.52
N TYR A 81 -11.05 -2.84 -4.98
CA TYR A 81 -9.65 -2.89 -4.59
C TYR A 81 -9.44 -2.56 -3.11
N ARG A 82 -8.34 -3.09 -2.57
CA ARG A 82 -7.83 -2.77 -1.23
C ARG A 82 -6.73 -1.71 -1.35
N PRO A 83 -6.91 -0.49 -0.81
CA PRO A 83 -5.89 0.54 -0.81
C PRO A 83 -4.65 0.18 -0.01
N PHE A 84 -4.82 -0.41 1.18
CA PHE A 84 -3.72 -0.65 2.10
C PHE A 84 -3.66 -2.09 2.61
N PHE A 85 -2.51 -2.71 2.38
CA PHE A 85 -2.10 -3.93 3.07
C PHE A 85 -0.79 -3.63 3.81
N ALA A 86 -0.91 -3.37 5.12
CA ALA A 86 0.20 -3.19 6.03
C ALA A 86 0.78 -4.56 6.40
N HIS A 87 1.87 -4.96 5.74
CA HIS A 87 2.47 -6.29 5.91
C HIS A 87 3.60 -6.30 6.95
N GLN A 88 4.47 -5.28 6.95
CA GLN A 88 5.60 -5.22 7.87
C GLN A 88 6.08 -3.77 8.12
N GLY A 89 6.55 -3.53 9.35
CA GLY A 89 7.18 -2.26 9.75
C GLY A 89 6.24 -1.33 10.49
N ASN A 90 6.68 -0.09 10.74
CA ASN A 90 5.86 0.92 11.41
C ASN A 90 5.15 1.79 10.36
N ILE A 91 3.83 1.76 10.31
CA ILE A 91 3.06 2.48 9.29
C ILE A 91 2.17 3.50 9.99
N THR A 92 2.32 4.78 9.62
CA THR A 92 1.43 5.85 10.08
C THR A 92 0.61 6.34 8.90
N ILE A 93 -0.72 6.34 9.03
CA ILE A 93 -1.62 6.94 8.05
C ILE A 93 -2.34 8.08 8.75
N ARG A 94 -2.31 9.27 8.15
CA ARG A 94 -2.96 10.44 8.73
C ARG A 94 -3.77 11.25 7.72
N ASP A 95 -4.81 11.91 8.20
CA ASP A 95 -5.61 12.90 7.46
C ASP A 95 -6.13 12.37 6.12
N LEU A 96 -6.69 11.16 6.10
CA LEU A 96 -7.09 10.46 4.88
C LEU A 96 -8.49 9.87 4.99
N THR A 97 -9.28 10.00 3.93
CA THR A 97 -10.52 9.23 3.77
C THR A 97 -10.28 8.00 2.89
N ILE A 98 -10.70 6.83 3.33
CA ILE A 98 -10.64 5.58 2.58
C ILE A 98 -12.07 5.13 2.32
N GLU A 99 -12.50 5.11 1.06
CA GLU A 99 -13.90 4.86 0.71
C GLU A 99 -14.05 3.75 -0.32
N ASN A 100 -15.23 3.11 -0.33
CA ASN A 100 -15.63 2.10 -1.32
C ASN A 100 -14.58 1.01 -1.54
N ALA A 101 -13.83 0.67 -0.49
CA ALA A 101 -12.77 -0.31 -0.57
C ALA A 101 -13.36 -1.71 -0.47
N ARG A 102 -12.82 -2.67 -1.22
CA ARG A 102 -13.27 -4.07 -1.21
C ARG A 102 -12.10 -5.03 -1.21
N ALA A 103 -12.16 -6.01 -0.32
CA ALA A 103 -11.33 -7.20 -0.36
C ALA A 103 -12.24 -8.41 -0.61
N GLN A 104 -12.22 -8.94 -1.84
CA GLN A 104 -13.03 -10.12 -2.13
C GLN A 104 -12.36 -11.38 -1.59
N GLY A 105 -13.10 -12.12 -0.77
CA GLY A 105 -12.75 -13.46 -0.34
C GLY A 105 -12.89 -14.48 -1.48
N GLY A 106 -12.19 -15.61 -1.37
CA GLY A 106 -12.34 -16.71 -2.34
C GLY A 106 -13.75 -17.33 -2.27
N ALA A 107 -14.32 -17.74 -3.40
CA ALA A 107 -15.70 -18.23 -3.47
C ALA A 107 -15.95 -19.59 -2.79
N GLY A 108 -14.90 -20.34 -2.45
CA GLY A 108 -15.02 -21.74 -2.01
C GLY A 108 -15.21 -22.71 -3.20
N GLY A 109 -15.08 -24.01 -2.93
CA GLY A 109 -15.23 -25.05 -3.94
C GLY A 109 -16.70 -25.40 -4.22
N ILE A 110 -17.01 -25.80 -5.44
CA ILE A 110 -18.35 -26.30 -5.84
C ILE A 110 -18.38 -27.83 -5.75
N GLY A 111 -19.53 -28.41 -5.35
CA GLY A 111 -19.78 -29.86 -5.39
C GLY A 111 -19.66 -30.57 -4.05
N ARG A 112 -19.81 -31.90 -4.06
CA ARG A 112 -19.92 -32.75 -2.83
C ARG A 112 -18.69 -32.73 -1.93
N SER A 113 -17.55 -32.26 -2.45
CA SER A 113 -16.28 -32.10 -1.71
C SER A 113 -15.76 -30.66 -1.76
N GLY A 114 -16.63 -29.68 -1.97
CA GLY A 114 -16.25 -28.26 -2.02
C GLY A 114 -15.66 -27.77 -0.68
N GLY A 115 -14.44 -27.22 -0.73
CA GLY A 115 -13.79 -26.60 0.43
C GLY A 115 -14.26 -25.17 0.72
N GLY A 116 -13.85 -24.62 1.87
CA GLY A 116 -14.19 -23.25 2.28
C GLY A 116 -13.58 -22.15 1.41
N GLY A 117 -14.24 -21.00 1.37
CA GLY A 117 -13.76 -19.78 0.71
C GLY A 117 -12.82 -18.94 1.58
N GLY A 118 -12.10 -18.00 0.97
CA GLY A 118 -11.25 -17.05 1.70
C GLY A 118 -12.07 -15.92 2.33
N LEU A 119 -11.58 -15.32 3.42
CA LEU A 119 -12.34 -14.35 4.24
C LEU A 119 -12.61 -13.01 3.53
N GLY A 120 -11.69 -12.51 2.70
CA GLY A 120 -11.83 -11.16 2.16
C GLY A 120 -11.65 -10.08 3.23
N ALA A 121 -10.66 -10.26 4.11
CA ALA A 121 -10.43 -9.37 5.25
C ALA A 121 -9.82 -8.02 4.84
N GLY A 122 -10.12 -6.98 5.63
CA GLY A 122 -9.43 -5.69 5.60
C GLY A 122 -9.57 -4.96 4.27
N ALA A 123 -10.80 -4.60 3.90
CA ALA A 123 -11.08 -3.96 2.63
C ALA A 123 -10.41 -2.58 2.49
N GLY A 124 -10.56 -1.69 3.47
CA GLY A 124 -9.87 -0.40 3.49
C GLY A 124 -8.41 -0.50 3.95
N LEU A 125 -8.18 -1.31 4.98
CA LEU A 125 -6.86 -1.60 5.54
C LEU A 125 -6.84 -3.04 6.07
N PHE A 126 -5.84 -3.81 5.66
CA PHE A 126 -5.49 -5.08 6.29
C PHE A 126 -4.14 -4.92 7.00
N VAL A 127 -4.05 -5.37 8.26
CA VAL A 127 -2.84 -5.31 9.09
C VAL A 127 -2.39 -6.73 9.38
N ASP A 128 -1.17 -7.06 8.96
CA ASP A 128 -0.53 -8.34 9.24
C ASP A 128 0.20 -8.34 10.58
N GLN A 129 0.59 -9.52 11.04
CA GLN A 129 1.21 -9.74 12.37
C GLN A 129 2.55 -9.02 12.59
N PHE A 130 3.21 -8.56 11.53
CA PHE A 130 4.51 -7.87 11.60
C PHE A 130 4.42 -6.36 11.35
N ALA A 131 3.21 -5.82 11.19
CA ALA A 131 2.97 -4.40 11.01
C ALA A 131 2.48 -3.75 12.30
N ASN A 132 3.04 -2.61 12.66
CA ASN A 132 2.53 -1.71 13.68
C ASN A 132 1.89 -0.51 12.99
N VAL A 133 0.57 -0.36 13.08
CA VAL A 133 -0.15 0.71 12.38
C VAL A 133 -0.68 1.75 13.36
N THR A 134 -0.44 3.02 13.05
CA THR A 134 -1.04 4.18 13.71
C THR A 134 -1.93 4.92 12.72
N LEU A 135 -3.17 5.23 13.13
CA LEU A 135 -4.12 6.01 12.34
C LEU A 135 -4.43 7.32 13.06
N GLU A 136 -4.25 8.45 12.38
CA GLU A 136 -4.49 9.79 12.92
C GLU A 136 -5.48 10.52 12.01
N ASN A 137 -6.70 10.80 12.48
CA ASN A 137 -7.72 11.45 11.65
C ASN A 137 -7.98 10.73 10.30
N VAL A 138 -8.15 9.40 10.36
CA VAL A 138 -8.47 8.57 9.20
C VAL A 138 -9.95 8.17 9.26
N GLN A 139 -10.65 8.31 8.14
CA GLN A 139 -12.06 7.92 8.00
C GLN A 139 -12.20 6.74 7.04
N PHE A 140 -13.09 5.81 7.37
CA PHE A 140 -13.48 4.71 6.49
C PHE A 140 -14.97 4.82 6.17
N SER A 141 -15.34 4.78 4.89
CA SER A 141 -16.72 4.87 4.41
C SER A 141 -17.00 3.92 3.24
N ASN A 142 -18.29 3.69 2.98
CA ASN A 142 -18.80 2.85 1.89
C ASN A 142 -20.19 3.33 1.45
#